data_AF-A0A354CWI0-F1
#
_entry.id   AF-A0A354CWI0-F1
#
_cell.length_a   1.000
_cell.length_b   1.000
_cell.length_c   1.000
_cell.angle_alpha   90.00
_cell.angle_beta   90.00
_cell.angle_gamma   90.00
#
_symmetry.space_group_name_H-M   'P 1'
#
loop_
_entity.id
_entity.type
_entity.pdbx_description
1 polymer ?
#
loop_
_entity_poly.entity_id
_entity_poly.type
_entity_poly.pdbx_seq_one_letter_code
_entity_poly.pdbx_strand_id
1 'polypeptide(L)' 'AYKSIYEALRHGGLANDAGVDILKVSAERVTKANVAELLDGASGILVPGGFGHRGIEGKLDAIAYARERKIPFFGICLGM' A
#
# COMPACT_ATOMS: atom_id res chain seq x y z
N ALA A 1 -6.08 -4.96 -11.73
CA ALA A 1 -5.56 -6.28 -11.28
C ALA A 1 -5.95 -6.66 -9.85
N TYR A 2 -6.41 -5.74 -8.99
CA TYR A 2 -6.49 -6.01 -7.53
C TYR A 2 -7.93 -6.09 -6.97
N LYS A 3 -8.93 -6.51 -7.77
CA LYS A 3 -10.34 -6.54 -7.34
C LYS A 3 -10.53 -7.34 -6.05
N SER A 4 -9.96 -8.54 -5.97
CA SER A 4 -10.08 -9.39 -4.76
C SER A 4 -9.50 -8.74 -3.50
N ILE A 5 -8.43 -7.94 -3.65
CA ILE A 5 -7.84 -7.19 -2.52
C ILE A 5 -8.80 -6.08 -2.08
N TYR A 6 -9.36 -5.34 -3.03
CA TYR A 6 -10.28 -4.24 -2.72
C TYR A 6 -11.55 -4.74 -2.01
N GLU A 7 -12.13 -5.85 -2.46
CA GLU A 7 -13.29 -6.43 -1.79
C GLU A 7 -12.93 -6.99 -0.40
N ALA A 8 -11.75 -7.63 -0.25
CA ALA A 8 -11.30 -8.11 1.06
C ALA A 8 -11.12 -6.96 2.07
N LEU A 9 -10.53 -5.84 1.65
CA LEU A 9 -10.37 -4.65 2.49
C LEU A 9 -11.73 -4.05 2.88
N ARG A 10 -12.66 -3.94 1.93
CA ARG A 10 -14.03 -3.43 2.21
C ARG A 10 -14.77 -4.33 3.19
N HIS A 11 -14.72 -5.65 3.00
CA HIS A 11 -15.36 -6.60 3.92
C HIS A 11 -14.70 -6.55 5.31
N GLY A 12 -13.38 -6.38 5.37
CA GLY A 12 -12.67 -6.16 6.63
C GLY A 12 -13.13 -4.88 7.34
N GLY A 13 -13.30 -3.79 6.60
CA GLY A 13 -13.87 -2.54 7.13
C GLY A 13 -15.27 -2.73 7.69
N LEU A 14 -16.18 -3.35 6.91
CA LEU A 14 -17.56 -3.62 7.32
C LEU A 14 -17.63 -4.42 8.62
N ALA A 15 -16.80 -5.45 8.77
CA ALA A 15 -16.74 -6.25 9.99
C ALA A 15 -16.25 -5.47 11.23
N ASN A 16 -15.60 -4.33 11.04
CA ASN A 16 -15.08 -3.45 12.09
C ASN A 16 -15.85 -2.12 12.19
N ASP A 17 -17.04 -2.01 11.58
CA ASP A 17 -17.84 -0.78 11.51
C ASP A 17 -17.02 0.44 11.00
N ALA A 18 -16.14 0.19 10.03
CA ALA A 18 -15.21 1.17 9.49
C ALA A 18 -15.34 1.30 7.97
N GLY A 19 -15.40 2.55 7.49
CA GLY A 19 -15.28 2.86 6.07
C GLY A 19 -13.83 2.72 5.59
N VAL A 20 -13.62 2.02 4.47
CA VAL A 20 -12.29 1.88 3.87
C VAL A 20 -12.23 2.64 2.55
N ASP A 21 -11.46 3.72 2.53
CA ASP A 21 -11.09 4.43 1.30
C ASP A 21 -9.75 3.90 0.76
N ILE A 22 -9.68 3.68 -0.55
CA ILE A 22 -8.53 3.03 -1.21
C ILE A 22 -7.83 4.03 -2.11
N LEU A 23 -6.75 4.62 -1.59
CA LEU A 23 -5.79 5.38 -2.37
C LEU A 23 -4.93 4.43 -3.22
N LYS A 24 -5.05 4.55 -4.55
CA LYS A 24 -4.28 3.71 -5.49
C LYS A 24 -3.03 4.44 -5.94
N VAL A 25 -1.87 3.93 -5.53
CA VAL A 25 -0.57 4.49 -5.90
C VAL A 25 0.18 3.50 -6.79
N SER A 26 0.72 3.98 -7.91
CA SER A 26 1.59 3.19 -8.77
C SER A 26 2.99 3.13 -8.18
N ALA A 27 3.49 1.94 -7.89
CA ALA A 27 4.85 1.75 -7.35
C ALA A 27 5.95 2.26 -8.30
N GLU A 28 5.71 2.28 -9.62
CA GLU A 28 6.68 2.84 -10.58
C GLU A 28 6.86 4.36 -10.47
N ARG A 29 5.93 5.04 -9.79
CA ARG A 29 5.97 6.50 -9.57
C ARG A 29 6.46 6.88 -8.18
N VAL A 30 6.63 5.92 -7.28
CA VAL A 30 7.08 6.15 -5.92
C VAL A 30 8.60 6.23 -5.91
N THR A 31 9.10 7.26 -5.25
CA THR A 31 10.52 7.50 -5.01
C THR A 31 10.68 8.07 -3.60
N LYS A 32 11.88 7.97 -3.01
CA LYS A 32 12.21 8.64 -1.74
C LYS A 32 11.82 10.12 -1.68
N ALA A 33 11.88 10.84 -2.81
CA ALA A 33 11.61 12.27 -2.85
C ALA A 33 10.10 12.60 -2.77
N ASN A 34 9.23 11.73 -3.26
CA ASN A 34 7.79 12.00 -3.38
C ASN A 34 6.90 11.06 -2.57
N VAL A 35 7.45 10.03 -1.93
CA VAL A 35 6.68 9.04 -1.16
C VAL A 35 5.82 9.66 -0.07
N ALA A 36 6.32 10.73 0.58
CA ALA A 36 5.59 11.44 1.61
C ALA A 36 4.35 12.16 1.07
N GLU A 37 4.44 12.72 -0.13
CA GLU A 37 3.33 13.39 -0.80
C GLU A 37 2.31 12.37 -1.32
N LEU A 38 2.79 11.29 -1.95
CA LEU A 38 1.93 10.27 -2.55
C LEU A 38 1.15 9.43 -1.54
N LEU A 39 1.68 9.29 -0.31
CA LEU A 39 1.08 8.50 0.76
C LEU A 39 0.55 9.37 1.91
N ASP A 40 0.40 10.67 1.68
CA ASP A 40 -0.15 11.58 2.69
C ASP A 40 -1.59 11.19 3.07
N GLY A 41 -1.91 11.34 4.35
CA GLY A 41 -3.21 10.95 4.91
C GLY A 41 -3.50 9.44 4.97
N ALA A 42 -2.63 8.57 4.45
CA ALA A 42 -2.84 7.13 4.50
C ALA A 42 -2.69 6.58 5.94
N SER A 43 -3.76 5.97 6.47
CA SER A 43 -3.75 5.34 7.79
C SER A 43 -3.14 3.93 7.81
N GLY A 44 -2.88 3.35 6.64
CA GLY A 44 -2.25 2.05 6.47
C GLY A 44 -1.79 1.85 5.04
N ILE A 45 -0.74 1.06 4.84
CA ILE A 45 -0.12 0.84 3.52
C ILE A 45 -0.14 -0.66 3.20
N LEU A 46 -0.84 -1.03 2.12
CA LEU A 46 -0.84 -2.40 1.59
C LEU A 46 0.05 -2.47 0.36
N VAL A 47 1.06 -3.36 0.39
CA VAL A 47 1.94 -3.62 -0.75
C VAL A 47 1.57 -4.98 -1.36
N PRO A 48 0.85 -5.00 -2.50
CA PRO A 48 0.43 -6.25 -3.10
C PRO A 48 1.55 -6.89 -3.92
N GLY A 49 1.35 -8.17 -4.26
CA GLY A 49 2.14 -8.86 -5.26
C GLY A 49 2.19 -8.10 -6.59
N GLY A 50 3.31 -8.22 -7.30
CA GLY A 50 3.49 -7.70 -8.66
C GLY A 50 4.11 -8.78 -9.53
N PHE A 51 3.77 -8.78 -10.82
CA PHE A 51 4.41 -9.67 -11.80
C PHE A 51 5.68 -9.00 -12.34
N GLY A 52 6.79 -9.73 -12.27
CA GLY A 52 8.10 -9.24 -12.72
C GLY A 52 8.76 -8.27 -11.74
N HIS A 53 9.78 -7.56 -12.21
CA HIS A 53 10.66 -6.72 -11.38
C HIS A 53 10.30 -5.22 -11.38
N ARG A 54 9.27 -4.82 -12.13
CA ARG A 54 8.90 -3.40 -12.25
C ARG A 54 8.32 -2.86 -10.95
N GLY A 55 8.74 -1.66 -10.56
CA GLY A 55 8.26 -0.96 -9.38
C GLY A 55 8.74 -1.54 -8.05
N ILE A 56 9.76 -2.42 -8.02
CA ILE A 56 10.32 -2.94 -6.76
C ILE A 56 10.87 -1.80 -5.89
N GLU A 57 11.69 -0.91 -6.44
CA GLU A 57 12.28 0.20 -5.69
C GLU A 57 11.21 1.09 -5.04
N GLY A 58 10.15 1.45 -5.77
CA GLY A 58 9.07 2.25 -5.21
C GLY A 58 8.25 1.50 -4.14
N LYS A 59 8.16 0.17 -4.19
CA LYS A 59 7.59 -0.62 -3.09
C LYS A 59 8.50 -0.57 -1.85
N LEU A 60 9.80 -0.69 -2.03
CA LEU A 60 10.77 -0.60 -0.93
C LEU A 60 10.72 0.78 -0.27
N ASP A 61 10.66 1.85 -1.07
CA ASP A 61 10.51 3.23 -0.58
C ASP A 61 9.20 3.43 0.20
N ALA A 62 8.09 2.85 -0.27
CA ALA A 62 6.81 2.89 0.46
C ALA A 62 6.86 2.12 1.79
N ILE A 63 7.52 0.95 1.83
CA ILE A 63 7.70 0.16 3.06
C ILE A 63 8.60 0.89 4.04
N ALA A 64 9.72 1.47 3.57
CA ALA A 64 10.62 2.26 4.39
C ALA A 64 9.88 3.44 5.03
N TYR A 65 9.12 4.20 4.22
CA TYR A 65 8.28 5.29 4.68
C TYR A 65 7.28 4.85 5.76
N ALA A 66 6.57 3.73 5.53
CA ALA A 66 5.62 3.18 6.49
C ALA A 66 6.28 2.87 7.84
N ARG A 67 7.44 2.19 7.79
CA ARG A 67 8.18 1.76 8.98
C ARG A 67 8.75 2.93 9.77
N GLU A 68 9.38 3.88 9.10
CA GLU A 68 9.97 5.07 9.74
C GLU A 68 8.90 5.93 10.43
N ARG A 69 7.69 5.95 9.89
CA ARG A 69 6.55 6.72 10.45
C ARG A 69 5.60 5.91 11.31
N LYS A 70 5.90 4.63 11.54
CA LYS A 70 5.04 3.70 12.31
C LYS A 70 3.61 3.61 11.77
N ILE A 71 3.46 3.73 10.46
CA ILE A 71 2.19 3.49 9.77
C ILE A 71 2.04 1.97 9.60
N PRO A 72 0.89 1.37 9.97
CA PRO A 72 0.65 -0.05 9.74
C PRO A 72 0.87 -0.43 8.27
N PHE A 73 1.67 -1.46 8.03
CA PHE A 73 1.90 -1.97 6.68
C PHE A 73 1.48 -3.44 6.57
N PHE A 74 1.01 -3.83 5.39
CA PHE A 74 0.65 -5.21 5.09
C PHE A 74 1.17 -5.63 3.70
N GLY A 75 2.09 -6.59 3.70
CA GLY A 75 2.69 -7.15 2.49
C GLY A 75 1.99 -8.43 2.05
N ILE A 76 1.68 -8.58 0.76
CA ILE A 76 1.13 -9.81 0.19
C ILE A 76 2.08 -10.37 -0.86
N CYS A 77 2.46 -11.65 -0.73
CA CYS A 77 3.35 -12.36 -1.64
C CYS A 77 4.70 -11.63 -1.79
N LEU A 78 5.02 -11.09 -2.96
CA LEU A 78 6.24 -10.28 -3.20
C LEU A 78 6.34 -9.05 -2.28
N GLY A 79 5.22 -8.59 -1.69
CA GLY A 79 5.22 -7.47 -0.76
C GLY A 79 5.63 -7.81 0.67
N MET A 80 5.87 -9.09 1.01
CA MET A 80 6.35 -9.56 2.32
C MET A 80 7.87 -9.40 2.42
#